data_AF-A0A8C7HJG1-F1
#
_entry.id   AF-A0A8C7HJG1-F1
#
_cell.length_a   1.000
_cell.length_b   1.000
_cell.length_c   1.000
_cell.angle_alpha   90.00
_cell.angle_beta   90.00
_cell.angle_gamma   90.00
#
_symmetry.space_group_name_H-M   'P 1'
#
loop_
_entity.id
_entity.type
_entity.pdbx_description
1 polymer ?
#
loop_
_entity_poly.entity_id
_entity_poly.type
_entity_poly.pdbx_seq_one_letter_code
_entity_poly.pdbx_strand_id
1 'polypeptide(L)'
;MIIENFNKHFSTAGHAFRLATSTSANSSAPPAAPRPSLSRFSFNQIQIADVLKELQNLDPYKSAGLDNLDPLFLKLSATIVATPITNLSFISSEIPKDWKAAAVIPLFKGGDTLDPNCYRPISILPCLSKVFESQVNKQVTDHLESHRTFSAVQSGFRAGHGCTSATLKVLNDIITAIDKRQYCAAVFIDLAKAFDSVNHHILIGRLRSLGFSDDCLAWFTNYFADRVQCVKSEGMLSGPLAVSMGVPQGSILGPTLFSVYINDVALAAGDSLIHLYADDTILYTFGPSLDTVLSNLQTSFNAIQHSFRGLQLLLNASKTKCMLFNRSLPAPACPTSITTLDGSDLEYVDVYKYLGVWLDCKLSFQTHIKHLQSKIKSRVGFPFRNKASFTHAAKLTLVKLTILPILDFGDVIYKMASNTLLSKLDAVYHSAIRFVTKAPYTTHHCDLYALVGWPSLHIRRQTHWLQVIYKSMLGKAPPYLSSLVTMATPIRSTRSSRCISLIIPKANTSFGRLSFQYSAACDWNELQKSLKLETYLPHQLQTSAI
;
A
#
# COMPACT_ATOMS: atom_id res chain seq x y z
N MET A 1 15.35 -32.16 5.37
CA MET A 1 14.41 -32.37 4.24
C MET A 1 13.42 -31.21 4.06
N ILE A 2 12.63 -30.82 5.07
CA ILE A 2 11.62 -29.75 4.94
C ILE A 2 12.24 -28.38 4.60
N ILE A 3 13.26 -27.94 5.35
CA ILE A 3 13.93 -26.65 5.10
C ILE A 3 14.61 -26.58 3.72
N GLU A 4 15.12 -27.71 3.22
CA GLU A 4 15.71 -27.81 1.87
C GLU A 4 14.64 -27.70 0.78
N ASN A 5 13.48 -28.33 0.98
CA ASN A 5 12.35 -28.21 0.06
C ASN A 5 11.83 -26.77 -0.01
N PHE A 6 11.70 -26.10 1.14
CA PHE A 6 11.39 -24.66 1.17
C PHE A 6 12.45 -23.83 0.46
N ASN A 7 13.73 -24.13 0.71
CA ASN A 7 14.81 -23.37 0.11
C ASN A 7 14.80 -23.48 -1.42
N LYS A 8 14.65 -24.70 -1.95
CA LYS A 8 14.49 -24.97 -3.38
C LYS A 8 13.24 -24.30 -3.95
N HIS A 9 12.11 -24.35 -3.23
CA HIS A 9 10.87 -23.71 -3.67
C HIS A 9 11.01 -22.19 -3.79
N PHE A 10 11.62 -21.54 -2.80
CA PHE A 10 11.79 -20.08 -2.79
C PHE A 10 12.86 -19.61 -3.78
N SER A 11 13.98 -20.32 -3.92
CA SER A 11 15.04 -19.93 -4.86
C SER A 11 14.63 -20.07 -6.32
N THR A 12 13.78 -21.05 -6.64
CA THR A 12 13.27 -21.26 -8.02
C THR A 12 12.02 -20.45 -8.35
N ALA A 13 11.44 -19.77 -7.35
CA ALA A 13 10.16 -19.08 -7.48
C ALA A 13 10.18 -18.00 -8.57
N GLY A 14 11.31 -17.28 -8.71
CA GLY A 14 11.49 -16.24 -9.73
C GLY A 14 11.57 -16.76 -11.17
N HIS A 15 11.74 -18.07 -11.37
CA HIS A 15 11.72 -18.69 -12.69
C HIS A 15 10.32 -19.13 -13.15
N ALA A 16 9.29 -18.90 -12.33
CA ALA A 16 7.91 -19.30 -12.64
C ALA A 16 7.43 -18.80 -14.00
N PHE A 17 7.78 -17.56 -14.39
CA PHE A 17 7.44 -17.03 -15.70
C PHE A 17 8.02 -17.88 -16.85
N ARG A 18 9.33 -18.18 -16.80
CA ARG A 18 10.02 -18.98 -17.83
C ARG A 18 9.46 -20.41 -17.91
N LEU A 19 9.05 -20.98 -16.78
CA LEU A 19 8.44 -22.31 -16.72
C LEU A 19 7.01 -22.32 -17.29
N ALA A 20 6.26 -21.23 -17.11
CA ALA A 20 4.88 -21.11 -17.60
C ALA A 20 4.80 -20.76 -19.09
N THR A 21 5.81 -20.07 -19.66
CA THR A 21 5.83 -19.67 -21.08
C THR A 21 6.78 -20.56 -21.89
N SER A 22 6.29 -21.69 -22.40
CA SER A 22 7.06 -22.64 -23.22
C SER A 22 6.96 -22.32 -24.72
N THR A 23 7.34 -21.12 -25.16
CA THR A 23 7.63 -20.75 -26.57
C THR A 23 8.02 -19.29 -26.63
N SER A 24 8.72 -18.88 -27.69
CA SER A 24 9.08 -17.49 -28.00
C SER A 24 7.85 -16.60 -28.12
N ALA A 25 7.27 -16.19 -26.99
CA ALA A 25 6.32 -15.11 -26.96
C ALA A 25 7.10 -13.88 -27.44
N ASN A 26 6.68 -13.28 -28.56
CA ASN A 26 7.15 -11.99 -29.01
C ASN A 26 6.92 -11.01 -27.86
N SER A 27 7.94 -10.80 -27.03
CA SER A 27 7.88 -9.87 -25.92
C SER A 27 7.89 -8.49 -26.53
N SER A 28 6.71 -7.88 -26.68
CA SER A 28 6.62 -6.45 -26.91
C SER A 28 7.42 -5.76 -25.80
N ALA A 29 8.33 -4.87 -26.18
CA ALA A 29 9.08 -4.09 -25.21
C ALA A 29 8.08 -3.44 -24.23
N PRO A 30 8.29 -3.57 -22.91
CA PRO A 30 7.31 -3.07 -21.97
C PRO A 30 7.21 -1.54 -22.13
N PRO A 31 6.03 -0.95 -21.93
CA PRO A 31 5.82 0.47 -22.17
C PRO A 31 6.84 1.30 -21.38
N ALA A 32 7.37 2.34 -22.02
CA ALA A 32 8.32 3.26 -21.42
C ALA A 32 7.79 4.67 -21.64
N ALA A 33 7.69 5.45 -20.56
CA ALA A 33 7.33 6.86 -20.68
C ALA A 33 8.39 7.59 -21.52
N PRO A 34 8.01 8.49 -22.45
CA PRO A 34 8.95 9.47 -22.99
C PRO A 34 9.42 10.35 -21.83
N ARG A 35 10.72 10.27 -21.50
CA ARG A 35 11.30 11.02 -20.40
C ARG A 35 12.07 12.21 -20.96
N PRO A 36 11.81 13.44 -20.48
CA PRO A 36 12.69 14.57 -20.80
C PRO A 36 14.11 14.25 -20.33
N SER A 37 15.12 14.99 -20.81
CA SER A 37 16.52 14.83 -20.41
C SER A 37 16.66 15.03 -18.89
N LEU A 38 16.48 13.95 -18.12
CA LEU A 38 16.62 13.94 -16.68
C LEU A 38 18.09 14.21 -16.37
N SER A 39 18.32 14.97 -15.29
CA SER A 39 19.68 15.13 -14.77
C SER A 39 20.25 13.74 -14.46
N ARG A 40 21.51 13.50 -14.85
CA ARG A 40 22.15 12.20 -14.63
C ARG A 40 22.28 11.96 -13.12
N PHE A 41 21.73 10.86 -12.63
CA PHE A 41 21.82 10.47 -11.22
C PHE A 41 23.13 9.72 -10.95
N SER A 42 23.88 10.21 -9.98
CA SER A 42 25.05 9.53 -9.41
C SER A 42 24.94 9.51 -7.88
N PHE A 43 25.50 8.48 -7.25
CA PHE A 43 25.58 8.45 -5.79
C PHE A 43 26.45 9.58 -5.26
N ASN A 44 25.94 10.26 -4.25
CA ASN A 44 26.71 11.19 -3.44
C ASN A 44 27.41 10.46 -2.30
N GLN A 45 28.53 11.02 -1.85
CA GLN A 45 29.28 10.51 -0.72
C GLN A 45 28.41 10.45 0.54
N ILE A 46 28.36 9.28 1.17
CA ILE A 46 27.64 9.07 2.44
C ILE A 46 28.44 9.74 3.56
N GLN A 47 27.75 10.56 4.35
CA GLN A 47 28.33 11.19 5.53
C GLN A 47 28.32 10.23 6.71
N ILE A 48 29.42 10.19 7.47
CA ILE A 48 29.56 9.32 8.64
C ILE A 48 28.45 9.60 9.67
N ALA A 49 28.02 10.86 9.81
CA ALA A 49 26.94 11.26 10.70
C ALA A 49 25.59 10.58 10.36
N ASP A 50 25.29 10.39 9.07
CA ASP A 50 24.07 9.71 8.64
C ASP A 50 24.13 8.22 8.98
N VAL A 51 25.28 7.57 8.77
CA VAL A 51 25.50 6.16 9.14
C VAL A 51 25.43 5.97 10.65
N LEU A 52 26.06 6.86 11.42
CA LEU A 52 26.02 6.84 12.88
C LEU A 52 24.57 6.92 13.39
N LYS A 53 23.77 7.82 12.82
CA LYS A 53 22.37 7.98 13.16
C LYS A 53 21.56 6.71 12.89
N GLU A 54 21.76 6.07 11.74
CA GLU A 54 21.08 4.80 11.42
C GLU A 54 21.50 3.67 12.36
N LEU A 55 22.78 3.54 12.67
CA LEU A 55 23.30 2.54 13.63
C LEU A 55 22.72 2.75 15.04
N GLN A 56 22.62 4.00 15.50
CA GLN A 56 22.00 4.34 16.79
C GLN A 56 20.49 4.08 16.80
N ASN A 57 19.83 4.15 15.65
CA ASN A 57 18.40 3.87 15.51
C ASN A 57 18.09 2.39 15.26
N LEU A 58 19.09 1.50 15.24
CA LEU A 58 18.85 0.06 15.17
C LEU A 58 17.95 -0.39 16.33
N ASP A 59 17.05 -1.30 15.99
CA ASP A 59 16.19 -1.99 16.95
C ASP A 59 16.98 -3.18 17.54
N PRO A 60 17.34 -3.13 18.83
CA PRO A 60 18.20 -4.15 19.46
C PRO A 60 17.51 -5.51 19.59
N TYR A 61 16.20 -5.61 19.37
CA TYR A 61 15.44 -6.85 19.49
C TYR A 61 15.23 -7.58 18.15
N LYS A 62 15.75 -7.02 17.05
CA LYS A 62 15.69 -7.69 15.74
C LYS A 62 16.71 -8.83 15.64
N SER A 63 16.41 -9.81 14.81
CA SER A 63 17.31 -10.93 14.56
C SER A 63 18.51 -10.51 13.72
N ALA A 64 19.68 -11.03 14.08
CA ALA A 64 20.90 -10.95 13.27
C ALA A 64 20.75 -11.72 11.94
N GLY A 65 21.55 -11.32 10.94
CA GLY A 65 21.67 -12.02 9.67
C GLY A 65 22.52 -13.30 9.79
N LEU A 66 22.97 -13.83 8.65
CA LEU A 66 23.90 -14.98 8.61
C LEU A 66 25.32 -14.62 9.08
N ASP A 67 25.63 -13.33 9.17
CA ASP A 67 26.86 -12.77 9.74
C ASP A 67 26.92 -12.85 11.27
N ASN A 68 25.79 -13.20 11.92
CA ASN A 68 25.65 -13.29 13.38
C ASN A 68 26.02 -12.00 14.14
N LEU A 69 26.01 -10.84 13.48
CA LEU A 69 26.25 -9.55 14.12
C LEU A 69 24.95 -9.04 14.75
N ASP A 70 24.89 -9.07 16.07
CA ASP A 70 23.71 -8.64 16.83
C ASP A 70 23.48 -7.12 16.71
N PRO A 71 22.25 -6.65 16.43
CA PRO A 71 21.94 -5.23 16.35
C PRO A 71 22.28 -4.45 17.63
N LEU A 72 22.18 -5.07 18.81
CA LEU A 72 22.51 -4.42 20.09
C LEU A 72 23.99 -4.04 20.13
N PHE A 73 24.89 -4.97 19.79
CA PHE A 73 26.33 -4.70 19.83
C PHE A 73 26.71 -3.66 18.77
N LEU A 74 26.14 -3.74 17.56
CA LEU A 74 26.35 -2.75 16.51
C LEU A 74 25.91 -1.35 16.92
N LYS A 75 24.79 -1.25 17.64
CA LYS A 75 24.30 0.01 18.20
C LYS A 75 25.22 0.58 19.28
N LEU A 76 25.73 -0.27 20.17
CA LEU A 76 26.67 0.15 21.21
C LEU A 76 28.02 0.58 20.65
N SER A 77 28.49 -0.07 19.57
CA SER A 77 29.75 0.24 18.88
C SER A 77 29.61 1.22 17.72
N ALA A 78 28.47 1.91 17.60
CA ALA A 78 28.11 2.69 16.41
C ALA A 78 29.17 3.76 16.05
N THR A 79 29.77 4.42 17.04
CA THR A 79 30.80 5.45 16.83
C THR A 79 32.07 4.91 16.19
N ILE A 80 32.41 3.64 16.43
CA ILE A 80 33.60 2.98 15.88
C ILE A 80 33.27 2.39 14.50
N VAL A 81 32.10 1.76 14.38
CA VAL A 81 31.68 1.01 13.19
C VAL A 81 31.16 1.92 12.06
N ALA A 82 30.70 3.14 12.36
CA ALA A 82 30.18 4.05 11.34
C ALA A 82 31.23 4.42 10.28
N THR A 83 32.48 4.68 10.67
CA THR A 83 33.57 5.09 9.77
C THR A 83 33.90 4.06 8.68
N PRO A 84 34.20 2.78 9.02
CA PRO A 84 34.57 1.77 8.01
C PRO A 84 33.43 1.36 7.08
N ILE A 85 32.17 1.64 7.44
CA ILE A 85 30.99 1.29 6.64
C ILE A 85 30.80 2.21 5.41
N THR A 86 31.68 3.19 5.20
CA THR A 86 31.42 4.25 4.22
C THR A 86 32.18 4.12 2.91
N ASN A 87 31.53 4.59 1.84
CA ASN A 87 31.99 5.01 0.51
C ASN A 87 32.87 4.08 -0.33
N LEU A 88 33.62 3.14 0.25
CA LEU A 88 34.41 2.16 -0.49
C LEU A 88 33.53 1.36 -1.45
N SER A 89 32.32 1.01 -1.02
CA SER A 89 31.33 0.33 -1.88
C SER A 89 30.91 1.18 -3.09
N PHE A 90 30.79 2.50 -2.94
CA PHE A 90 30.46 3.38 -4.07
C PHE A 90 31.66 3.61 -4.99
N ILE A 91 32.87 3.75 -4.44
CA ILE A 91 34.10 3.95 -5.22
C ILE A 91 34.43 2.69 -6.04
N SER A 92 34.30 1.51 -5.42
CA SER A 92 34.58 0.22 -6.08
C SER A 92 33.40 -0.32 -6.89
N SER A 93 32.19 0.22 -6.70
CA SER A 93 30.93 -0.39 -7.17
C SER A 93 30.72 -1.83 -6.67
N GLU A 94 31.32 -2.20 -5.53
CA GLU A 94 31.25 -3.54 -4.95
C GLU A 94 30.52 -3.56 -3.61
N ILE A 95 29.76 -4.63 -3.38
CA ILE A 95 29.10 -4.90 -2.10
C ILE A 95 29.78 -6.11 -1.44
N PRO A 96 30.08 -6.03 -0.13
CA PRO A 96 30.64 -7.15 0.62
C PRO A 96 29.85 -8.44 0.41
N LYS A 97 30.56 -9.56 0.18
CA LYS A 97 29.94 -10.87 -0.06
C LYS A 97 29.01 -11.29 1.08
N ASP A 98 29.39 -11.02 2.32
CA ASP A 98 28.59 -11.35 3.50
C ASP A 98 27.23 -10.63 3.50
N TRP A 99 27.15 -9.44 2.89
CA TRP A 99 25.91 -8.66 2.77
C TRP A 99 24.95 -9.20 1.70
N LYS A 100 25.43 -10.11 0.85
CA LYS A 100 24.67 -10.75 -0.23
C LYS A 100 24.02 -12.07 0.20
N ALA A 101 24.25 -12.50 1.44
CA ALA A 101 23.66 -13.70 2.02
C ALA A 101 22.44 -13.37 2.90
N ALA A 102 21.34 -14.13 2.76
CA ALA A 102 20.11 -13.92 3.51
C ALA A 102 19.65 -15.19 4.27
N ALA A 103 19.23 -15.03 5.52
CA ALA A 103 18.48 -16.07 6.23
C ALA A 103 16.99 -15.91 5.91
N VAL A 104 16.35 -16.92 5.31
CA VAL A 104 14.95 -16.86 4.88
C VAL A 104 14.06 -17.59 5.89
N ILE A 105 13.06 -16.90 6.42
CA ILE A 105 12.04 -17.48 7.30
C ILE A 105 10.75 -17.70 6.50
N PRO A 106 10.24 -18.94 6.38
CA PRO A 106 8.94 -19.22 5.79
C PRO A 106 7.81 -18.69 6.70
N LEU A 107 7.10 -17.65 6.25
CA LEU A 107 5.95 -17.10 6.98
C LEU A 107 4.63 -17.59 6.38
N PHE A 108 3.83 -18.32 7.15
CA PHE A 108 2.53 -18.83 6.69
C PHE A 108 1.54 -17.70 6.40
N LYS A 109 0.96 -17.67 5.19
CA LYS A 109 -0.03 -16.67 4.76
C LYS A 109 -1.47 -17.18 4.77
N GLY A 110 -1.71 -18.44 5.13
CA GLY A 110 -3.03 -19.09 5.14
C GLY A 110 -3.23 -20.08 3.99
N GLY A 111 -4.26 -20.93 4.10
CA GLY A 111 -4.51 -22.04 3.18
C GLY A 111 -4.04 -23.37 3.77
N ASP A 112 -3.50 -24.24 2.93
CA ASP A 112 -2.93 -25.51 3.36
C ASP A 112 -1.51 -25.31 3.94
N THR A 113 -1.27 -25.81 5.15
CA THR A 113 0.05 -25.78 5.81
C THR A 113 1.07 -26.70 5.15
N LEU A 114 0.65 -27.64 4.30
CA LEU A 114 1.54 -28.54 3.58
C LEU A 114 1.98 -28.00 2.22
N ASP A 115 1.31 -26.96 1.69
CA ASP A 115 1.66 -26.32 0.42
C ASP A 115 2.69 -25.20 0.62
N PRO A 116 3.92 -25.30 0.07
CA PRO A 116 4.91 -24.22 0.14
C PRO A 116 4.43 -22.89 -0.48
N ASN A 117 3.48 -22.93 -1.42
CA ASN A 117 2.90 -21.71 -2.00
C ASN A 117 2.06 -20.93 -0.98
N CYS A 118 1.65 -21.54 0.13
CA CYS A 118 0.97 -20.90 1.26
C CYS A 118 1.94 -20.23 2.25
N TYR A 119 3.22 -20.10 1.91
CA TYR A 119 4.25 -19.41 2.70
C TYR A 119 4.87 -18.23 1.92
N ARG A 120 5.41 -17.25 2.65
CA ARG A 120 6.21 -16.14 2.12
C ARG A 120 7.66 -16.26 2.58
N PRO A 121 8.65 -16.08 1.69
CA PRO A 121 10.05 -16.11 2.07
C PRO A 121 10.49 -14.76 2.67
N ILE A 122 10.51 -14.61 4.00
CA ILE A 122 10.99 -13.36 4.63
C ILE A 122 12.51 -13.39 4.76
N SER A 123 13.20 -12.52 4.04
CA SER A 123 14.67 -12.40 4.07
C SER A 123 15.15 -11.55 5.24
N ILE A 124 15.89 -12.16 6.15
CA ILE A 124 16.70 -11.48 7.16
C ILE A 124 18.08 -11.21 6.56
N LEU A 125 18.29 -9.97 6.13
CA LEU A 125 19.59 -9.47 5.67
C LEU A 125 20.45 -8.99 6.85
N PRO A 126 21.79 -9.04 6.71
CA PRO A 126 22.75 -8.42 7.63
C PRO A 126 22.37 -7.00 8.02
N CYS A 127 22.55 -6.64 9.28
CA CYS A 127 22.19 -5.32 9.79
C CYS A 127 22.97 -4.21 9.12
N LEU A 128 24.27 -4.41 8.88
CA LEU A 128 25.11 -3.44 8.20
C LEU A 128 24.69 -3.22 6.74
N SER A 129 24.27 -4.30 6.07
CA SER A 129 23.66 -4.22 4.73
C SER A 129 22.43 -3.31 4.75
N LYS A 130 21.52 -3.49 5.72
CA LYS A 130 20.31 -2.65 5.83
C LYS A 130 20.62 -1.18 6.14
N VAL A 131 21.63 -0.90 6.96
CA VAL A 131 22.09 0.48 7.22
C VAL A 131 22.58 1.12 5.93
N PHE A 132 23.39 0.40 5.14
CA PHE A 132 23.88 0.89 3.86
C PHE A 132 22.74 1.07 2.85
N GLU A 133 21.85 0.07 2.71
CA GLU A 133 20.67 0.14 1.86
C GLU A 133 19.76 1.33 2.22
N SER A 134 19.63 1.70 3.51
CA SER A 134 18.88 2.88 3.96
C SER A 134 19.42 4.16 3.33
N GLN A 135 20.75 4.32 3.28
CA GLN A 135 21.42 5.49 2.68
C GLN A 135 21.24 5.52 1.15
N VAL A 136 21.44 4.38 0.49
CA VAL A 136 21.21 4.25 -0.96
C VAL A 136 19.74 4.57 -1.28
N ASN A 137 18.81 3.96 -0.54
CA ASN A 137 17.39 4.12 -0.77
C ASN A 137 16.96 5.57 -0.63
N LYS A 138 17.45 6.28 0.40
CA LYS A 138 17.20 7.71 0.60
C LYS A 138 17.60 8.53 -0.64
N GLN A 139 18.84 8.37 -1.12
CA GLN A 139 19.31 9.10 -2.30
C GLN A 139 18.48 8.79 -3.55
N VAL A 140 18.12 7.52 -3.76
CA VAL A 140 17.29 7.08 -4.89
C VAL A 140 15.88 7.67 -4.79
N THR A 141 15.23 7.57 -3.63
CA THR A 141 13.87 8.10 -3.45
C THR A 141 13.82 9.62 -3.57
N ASP A 142 14.82 10.33 -3.03
CA ASP A 142 14.90 11.79 -3.12
C ASP A 142 15.05 12.23 -4.59
N HIS A 143 15.87 11.53 -5.37
CA HIS A 143 16.01 11.78 -6.80
C HIS A 143 14.71 11.51 -7.59
N LEU A 144 14.06 10.37 -7.38
CA LEU A 144 12.84 9.98 -8.10
C LEU A 144 11.64 10.87 -7.75
N GLU A 145 11.49 11.28 -6.49
CA GLU A 145 10.38 12.14 -6.07
C GLU A 145 10.61 13.61 -6.50
N SER A 146 11.86 14.12 -6.43
CA SER A 146 12.17 15.50 -6.88
C SER A 146 11.94 15.69 -8.38
N HIS A 147 12.18 14.64 -9.18
CA HIS A 147 11.91 14.63 -10.62
C HIS A 147 10.51 14.13 -10.98
N ARG A 148 9.63 13.86 -9.99
CA ARG A 148 8.26 13.35 -10.15
C ARG A 148 8.19 12.15 -11.09
N THR A 149 9.15 11.24 -10.98
CA THR A 149 9.31 10.15 -11.94
C THR A 149 8.30 9.02 -11.74
N PHE A 150 7.84 8.84 -10.51
CA PHE A 150 6.81 7.86 -10.22
C PHE A 150 5.46 8.30 -10.78
N SER A 151 4.75 7.35 -11.37
CA SER A 151 3.38 7.53 -11.84
C SER A 151 2.51 8.09 -10.71
N ALA A 152 1.66 9.06 -11.04
CA ALA A 152 0.77 9.69 -10.06
C ALA A 152 -0.18 8.67 -9.41
N VAL A 153 -0.51 7.59 -10.12
CA VAL A 153 -1.42 6.53 -9.64
C VAL A 153 -0.73 5.38 -8.91
N GLN A 154 0.61 5.41 -8.82
CA GLN A 154 1.39 4.49 -8.02
C GLN A 154 1.49 4.98 -6.57
N SER A 155 1.00 4.17 -5.64
CA SER A 155 0.90 4.50 -4.21
C SER A 155 1.67 3.55 -3.29
N GLY A 156 2.14 2.41 -3.79
CA GLY A 156 2.92 1.45 -2.99
C GLY A 156 4.26 2.04 -2.55
N PHE A 157 4.58 1.89 -1.26
CA PHE A 157 5.87 2.28 -0.65
C PHE A 157 6.30 3.75 -0.85
N ARG A 158 5.35 4.65 -1.13
CA ARG A 158 5.63 6.07 -1.31
C ARG A 158 5.22 6.89 -0.09
N ALA A 159 6.04 7.86 0.28
CA ALA A 159 5.74 8.76 1.38
C ALA A 159 4.48 9.58 1.08
N GLY A 160 3.57 9.70 2.06
CA GLY A 160 2.30 10.42 1.88
C GLY A 160 1.22 9.63 1.13
N HIS A 161 1.53 8.45 0.58
CA HIS A 161 0.58 7.55 -0.06
C HIS A 161 0.24 6.38 0.86
N GLY A 162 -1.02 5.96 0.91
CA GLY A 162 -1.46 4.83 1.73
C GLY A 162 -2.55 4.00 1.07
N CYS A 163 -2.83 2.83 1.65
CA CYS A 163 -3.95 1.98 1.22
C CYS A 163 -5.28 2.74 1.22
N THR A 164 -5.47 3.59 2.24
CA THR A 164 -6.68 4.38 2.41
C THR A 164 -6.84 5.45 1.35
N SER A 165 -5.76 6.15 0.98
CA SER A 165 -5.82 7.20 -0.04
C SER A 165 -6.12 6.63 -1.43
N ALA A 166 -5.45 5.52 -1.80
CA ALA A 166 -5.67 4.86 -3.08
C ALA A 166 -7.11 4.33 -3.20
N THR A 167 -7.60 3.65 -2.16
CA THR A 167 -8.98 3.13 -2.14
C THR A 167 -10.01 4.27 -2.18
N LEU A 168 -9.78 5.37 -1.45
CA LEU A 168 -10.69 6.51 -1.42
C LEU A 168 -10.83 7.17 -2.80
N LYS A 169 -9.74 7.25 -3.57
CA LYS A 169 -9.78 7.75 -4.95
C LYS A 169 -10.61 6.84 -5.87
N VAL A 170 -10.35 5.55 -5.84
CA VAL A 170 -11.11 4.55 -6.62
C VAL A 170 -12.60 4.64 -6.31
N LEU A 171 -12.97 4.69 -5.02
CA LEU A 171 -14.37 4.79 -4.61
C LEU A 171 -15.01 6.12 -5.01
N ASN A 172 -14.27 7.23 -4.92
CA ASN A 172 -14.76 8.52 -5.41
C ASN A 172 -15.17 8.44 -6.88
N ASP A 173 -14.34 7.83 -7.72
CA ASP A 173 -14.59 7.71 -9.15
C ASP A 173 -15.79 6.83 -9.44
N ILE A 174 -15.85 5.65 -8.83
CA ILE A 174 -16.96 4.69 -8.99
C ILE A 174 -18.29 5.34 -8.58
N ILE A 175 -18.32 6.03 -7.44
CA ILE A 175 -19.55 6.68 -6.93
C ILE A 175 -19.97 7.84 -7.83
N THR A 176 -19.01 8.62 -8.29
CA THR A 176 -19.28 9.73 -9.22
C THR A 176 -19.83 9.21 -10.56
N ALA A 177 -19.33 8.07 -11.05
CA ALA A 177 -19.84 7.42 -12.26
C ALA A 177 -21.27 6.90 -12.06
N ILE A 178 -21.53 6.22 -10.94
CA ILE A 178 -22.88 5.72 -10.60
C ILE A 178 -23.87 6.88 -10.45
N ASP A 179 -23.47 8.00 -9.86
CA ASP A 179 -24.29 9.22 -9.73
C ASP A 179 -24.66 9.84 -11.10
N LYS A 180 -23.84 9.58 -12.13
CA LYS A 180 -24.09 9.94 -13.53
C LYS A 180 -24.84 8.84 -14.31
N ARG A 181 -25.35 7.81 -13.62
CA ARG A 181 -26.05 6.64 -14.22
C ARG A 181 -25.18 5.86 -15.22
N GLN A 182 -23.86 5.83 -15.00
CA GLN A 182 -22.95 5.03 -15.80
C GLN A 182 -22.79 3.62 -15.20
N TYR A 183 -22.57 2.63 -16.06
CA TYR A 183 -22.07 1.31 -15.65
C TYR A 183 -20.61 1.44 -15.22
N CYS A 184 -20.19 0.64 -14.24
CA CYS A 184 -18.80 0.62 -13.79
C CYS A 184 -18.36 -0.81 -13.51
N ALA A 185 -17.23 -1.21 -14.10
CA ALA A 185 -16.61 -2.51 -13.88
C ALA A 185 -15.14 -2.34 -13.49
N ALA A 186 -14.63 -3.25 -12.68
CA ALA A 186 -13.24 -3.28 -12.25
C ALA A 186 -12.65 -4.69 -12.29
N VAL A 187 -11.39 -4.79 -12.66
CA VAL A 187 -10.56 -5.98 -12.50
C VAL A 187 -9.56 -5.71 -11.37
N PHE A 188 -9.62 -6.54 -10.32
CA PHE A 188 -8.61 -6.59 -9.28
C PHE A 188 -7.56 -7.62 -9.69
N ILE A 189 -6.36 -7.16 -10.02
CA ILE A 189 -5.27 -7.95 -10.57
C ILE A 189 -4.32 -8.35 -9.44
N ASP A 190 -4.05 -9.65 -9.33
CA ASP A 190 -3.06 -10.25 -8.42
C ASP A 190 -1.92 -10.85 -9.25
N LEU A 191 -0.68 -10.60 -8.85
CA LEU A 191 0.50 -11.15 -9.51
C LEU A 191 1.09 -12.31 -8.70
N ALA A 192 1.45 -13.39 -9.37
CA ALA A 192 2.08 -14.52 -8.73
C ALA A 192 3.53 -14.20 -8.39
N LYS A 193 3.85 -14.14 -7.08
CA LYS A 193 5.22 -14.00 -6.56
C LYS A 193 5.97 -12.80 -7.16
N ALA A 194 5.31 -11.64 -7.22
CA ALA A 194 5.79 -10.47 -7.95
C ALA A 194 7.21 -10.02 -7.55
N PHE A 195 7.48 -9.92 -6.25
CA PHE A 195 8.80 -9.52 -5.74
C PHE A 195 9.89 -10.54 -6.08
N ASP A 196 9.57 -11.83 -6.04
CA ASP A 196 10.51 -12.92 -6.34
C ASP A 196 10.77 -13.04 -7.86
N SER A 197 9.91 -12.46 -8.70
CA SER A 197 9.94 -12.58 -10.16
C SER A 197 10.62 -11.41 -10.87
N VAL A 198 11.11 -10.40 -10.14
CA VAL A 198 11.78 -9.23 -10.74
C VAL A 198 13.01 -9.68 -11.53
N ASN A 199 13.05 -9.40 -12.83
CA ASN A 199 14.22 -9.66 -13.66
C ASN A 199 15.25 -8.53 -13.51
N HIS A 200 16.47 -8.86 -13.08
CA HIS A 200 17.51 -7.86 -12.83
C HIS A 200 17.93 -7.11 -14.09
N HIS A 201 18.02 -7.76 -15.25
CA HIS A 201 18.39 -7.08 -16.50
C HIS A 201 17.34 -6.03 -16.91
N ILE A 202 16.06 -6.37 -16.79
CA ILE A 202 14.96 -5.43 -17.07
C ILE A 202 15.00 -4.27 -16.07
N LEU A 203 15.20 -4.54 -14.78
CA LEU A 203 15.29 -3.51 -13.74
C LEU A 203 16.47 -2.56 -13.98
N ILE A 204 17.66 -3.08 -14.30
CA ILE A 204 18.84 -2.27 -14.63
C ILE A 204 18.59 -1.43 -15.89
N GLY A 205 17.92 -1.99 -16.90
CA GLY A 205 17.48 -1.24 -18.08
C GLY A 205 16.52 -0.10 -17.74
N ARG A 206 15.61 -0.29 -16.77
CA ARG A 206 14.71 0.76 -16.26
C ARG A 206 15.48 1.86 -15.53
N LEU A 207 16.44 1.51 -14.68
CA LEU A 207 17.30 2.48 -14.00
C LEU A 207 18.12 3.29 -15.01
N ARG A 208 18.66 2.64 -16.06
CA ARG A 208 19.35 3.33 -17.15
C ARG A 208 18.45 4.34 -17.85
N SER A 209 17.21 3.96 -18.18
CA SER A 209 16.26 4.89 -18.80
C SER A 209 15.77 6.00 -17.85
N LEU A 210 16.03 5.89 -16.54
CA LEU A 210 15.81 6.94 -15.55
C LEU A 210 16.98 7.92 -15.44
N GLY A 211 18.06 7.73 -16.20
CA GLY A 211 19.24 8.60 -16.17
C GLY A 211 20.26 8.23 -15.09
N PHE A 212 20.21 7.02 -14.54
CA PHE A 212 21.23 6.55 -13.60
C PHE A 212 22.58 6.38 -14.32
N SER A 213 23.66 6.85 -13.69
CA SER A 213 25.01 6.76 -14.24
C SER A 213 25.53 5.32 -14.30
N ASP A 214 26.52 5.08 -15.14
CA ASP A 214 27.06 3.73 -15.34
C ASP A 214 27.65 3.14 -14.05
N ASP A 215 28.26 3.95 -13.19
CA ASP A 215 28.74 3.52 -11.87
C ASP A 215 27.58 3.10 -10.95
N CYS A 216 26.47 3.85 -10.93
CA CYS A 216 25.26 3.46 -10.21
C CYS A 216 24.70 2.12 -10.74
N LEU A 217 24.67 1.96 -12.07
CA LEU A 217 24.19 0.73 -12.70
C LEU A 217 25.12 -0.44 -12.40
N ALA A 218 26.44 -0.23 -12.35
CA ALA A 218 27.42 -1.23 -11.95
C ALA A 218 27.21 -1.64 -10.48
N TRP A 219 27.00 -0.68 -9.59
CA TRP A 219 26.69 -0.94 -8.18
C TRP A 219 25.41 -1.76 -8.00
N PHE A 220 24.31 -1.41 -8.69
CA PHE A 220 23.08 -2.20 -8.64
C PHE A 220 23.24 -3.59 -9.26
N THR A 221 24.03 -3.70 -10.33
CA THR A 221 24.36 -5.00 -10.91
C THR A 221 25.10 -5.87 -9.90
N ASN A 222 26.08 -5.30 -9.18
CA ASN A 222 26.79 -5.98 -8.10
C ASN A 222 25.87 -6.32 -6.92
N TYR A 223 24.91 -5.45 -6.57
CA TYR A 223 23.92 -5.69 -5.51
C TYR A 223 23.10 -6.96 -5.71
N PHE A 224 22.80 -7.28 -6.97
CA PHE A 224 22.04 -8.46 -7.35
C PHE A 224 22.91 -9.69 -7.66
N ALA A 225 24.17 -9.50 -8.05
CA ALA A 225 25.08 -10.58 -8.37
C ALA A 225 25.46 -11.41 -7.14
N ASP A 226 25.62 -12.73 -7.34
CA ASP A 226 26.14 -13.69 -6.37
C ASP A 226 25.39 -13.73 -5.02
N ARG A 227 24.10 -13.39 -5.04
CA ARG A 227 23.27 -13.49 -3.84
C ARG A 227 22.95 -14.94 -3.52
N VAL A 228 22.94 -15.24 -2.22
CA VAL A 228 22.60 -16.56 -1.70
C VAL A 228 21.55 -16.46 -0.59
N GLN A 229 20.76 -17.51 -0.45
CA GLN A 229 19.81 -17.65 0.64
C GLN A 229 19.93 -19.01 1.33
N CYS A 230 19.64 -19.01 2.63
CA CYS A 230 19.48 -20.22 3.43
C CYS A 230 18.17 -20.14 4.21
N VAL A 231 17.32 -21.16 4.15
CA VAL A 231 16.08 -21.23 4.94
C VAL A 231 16.40 -21.59 6.38
N LYS A 232 15.88 -20.80 7.32
CA LYS A 232 16.02 -20.99 8.77
C LYS A 232 14.66 -21.31 9.39
N SER A 233 14.59 -22.42 10.13
CA SER A 233 13.39 -22.80 10.90
C SER A 233 13.79 -23.60 12.13
N GLU A 234 13.22 -23.28 13.30
CA GLU A 234 13.43 -24.01 14.57
C GLU A 234 14.90 -24.30 14.91
N GLY A 235 15.78 -23.31 14.67
CA GLY A 235 17.22 -23.44 14.94
C GLY A 235 18.03 -24.20 13.89
N MET A 236 17.39 -24.82 12.90
CA MET A 236 18.05 -25.44 11.75
C MET A 236 18.25 -24.45 10.60
N LEU A 237 19.28 -24.69 9.79
CA LEU A 237 19.62 -23.90 8.60
C LEU A 237 19.83 -24.84 7.40
N SER A 238 19.25 -24.50 6.25
CA SER A 238 19.49 -25.24 5.00
C SER A 238 20.87 -24.94 4.41
N GLY A 239 21.27 -25.71 3.40
CA GLY A 239 22.39 -25.34 2.52
C GLY A 239 22.15 -24.00 1.79
N PRO A 240 23.21 -23.30 1.36
CA PRO A 240 23.08 -22.07 0.58
C PRO A 240 22.61 -22.36 -0.84
N LEU A 241 21.64 -21.58 -1.33
CA LEU A 241 21.21 -21.60 -2.72
C LEU A 241 21.31 -20.22 -3.34
N ALA A 242 21.77 -20.15 -4.59
CA ALA A 242 21.87 -18.90 -5.34
C ALA A 242 20.48 -18.34 -5.67
N VAL A 243 20.38 -17.00 -5.66
CA VAL A 243 19.18 -16.24 -6.03
C VAL A 243 19.51 -15.35 -7.22
N SER A 244 18.95 -15.68 -8.38
CA SER A 244 19.25 -15.00 -9.65
C SER A 244 18.12 -14.10 -10.15
N MET A 245 17.00 -14.04 -9.42
CA MET A 245 15.79 -13.28 -9.75
C MET A 245 15.19 -12.72 -8.47
N GLY A 246 14.43 -11.65 -8.61
CA GLY A 246 13.67 -11.05 -7.53
C GLY A 246 14.43 -10.04 -6.71
N VAL A 247 13.69 -9.37 -5.83
CA VAL A 247 14.22 -8.49 -4.78
C VAL A 247 13.95 -9.13 -3.42
N PRO A 248 14.90 -9.12 -2.46
CA PRO A 248 14.70 -9.79 -1.18
C PRO A 248 13.50 -9.23 -0.38
N GLN A 249 12.58 -10.08 0.06
CA GLN A 249 11.41 -9.65 0.87
C GLN A 249 11.83 -9.36 2.31
N GLY A 250 12.34 -8.15 2.54
CA GLY A 250 12.94 -7.72 3.81
C GLY A 250 14.13 -6.79 3.64
N SER A 251 14.53 -6.52 2.39
CA SER A 251 15.44 -5.42 2.04
C SER A 251 14.75 -4.07 2.14
N ILE A 252 15.55 -3.02 2.33
CA ILE A 252 15.10 -1.63 2.32
C ILE A 252 14.92 -1.15 0.88
N LEU A 253 15.81 -1.57 -0.03
CA LEU A 253 15.75 -1.19 -1.45
C LEU A 253 14.65 -1.92 -2.24
N GLY A 254 14.31 -3.15 -1.87
CA GLY A 254 13.41 -4.02 -2.64
C GLY A 254 12.07 -3.35 -3.00
N PRO A 255 11.36 -2.74 -2.04
CA PRO A 255 10.12 -2.03 -2.33
C PRO A 255 10.27 -0.88 -3.33
N THR A 256 11.32 -0.06 -3.21
CA THR A 256 11.60 1.06 -4.12
C THR A 256 11.94 0.55 -5.53
N LEU A 257 12.77 -0.49 -5.61
CA LEU A 257 13.15 -1.10 -6.89
C LEU A 257 11.95 -1.78 -7.57
N PHE A 258 11.06 -2.40 -6.82
CA PHE A 258 9.80 -2.93 -7.34
C PHE A 258 8.90 -1.81 -7.88
N SER A 259 8.77 -0.71 -7.12
CA SER A 259 8.06 0.49 -7.57
C SER A 259 8.65 1.06 -8.87
N VAL A 260 9.96 1.06 -9.05
CA VAL A 260 10.61 1.44 -10.33
C VAL A 260 10.29 0.45 -11.44
N TYR A 261 10.28 -0.85 -11.13
CA TYR A 261 10.06 -1.93 -12.08
C TYR A 261 8.68 -1.86 -12.75
N ILE A 262 7.64 -1.63 -11.94
CA ILE A 262 6.24 -1.67 -12.39
C ILE A 262 5.68 -0.29 -12.81
N ASN A 263 6.43 0.80 -12.56
CA ASN A 263 5.97 2.18 -12.70
C ASN A 263 5.22 2.50 -13.99
N ASP A 264 5.76 2.03 -15.12
CA ASP A 264 5.28 2.41 -16.44
C ASP A 264 4.10 1.54 -16.91
N VAL A 265 3.71 0.49 -16.16
CA VAL A 265 2.55 -0.35 -16.47
C VAL A 265 1.26 0.47 -16.54
N ALA A 266 1.15 1.50 -15.71
CA ALA A 266 -0.02 2.37 -15.69
C ALA A 266 -0.31 3.05 -17.04
N LEU A 267 0.71 3.22 -17.89
CA LEU A 267 0.55 3.82 -19.22
C LEU A 267 -0.24 2.93 -20.18
N ALA A 268 -0.27 1.62 -19.96
CA ALA A 268 -0.99 0.68 -20.80
C ALA A 268 -2.50 0.61 -20.49
N ALA A 269 -2.98 1.32 -19.47
CA ALA A 269 -4.38 1.31 -19.09
C ALA A 269 -5.30 2.00 -20.13
N GLY A 270 -4.76 2.79 -21.06
CA GLY A 270 -5.54 3.44 -22.12
C GLY A 270 -6.65 4.32 -21.56
N ASP A 271 -7.89 4.09 -22.02
CA ASP A 271 -9.08 4.83 -21.59
C ASP A 271 -9.61 4.40 -20.21
N SER A 272 -9.03 3.34 -19.63
CA SER A 272 -9.38 2.87 -18.30
C SER A 272 -8.53 3.54 -17.24
N LEU A 273 -9.08 3.63 -16.03
CA LEU A 273 -8.34 4.12 -14.88
C LEU A 273 -7.62 2.97 -14.19
N ILE A 274 -6.44 3.24 -13.66
CA ILE A 274 -5.62 2.25 -12.96
C ILE A 274 -5.04 2.84 -11.69
N HIS A 275 -4.94 2.01 -10.66
CA HIS A 275 -4.18 2.32 -9.44
C HIS A 275 -3.28 1.15 -9.07
N LEU A 276 -2.01 1.47 -8.74
CA LEU A 276 -0.99 0.51 -8.36
C LEU A 276 -0.66 0.69 -6.87
N TYR A 277 -0.71 -0.39 -6.09
CA TYR A 277 -0.21 -0.43 -4.72
C TYR A 277 0.68 -1.65 -4.54
N ALA A 278 1.99 -1.48 -4.73
CA ALA A 278 2.90 -2.61 -4.87
C ALA A 278 2.41 -3.53 -6.00
N ASP A 279 2.25 -4.83 -5.74
CA ASP A 279 1.73 -5.83 -6.67
C ASP A 279 0.20 -5.81 -6.81
N ASP A 280 -0.53 -5.28 -5.81
CA ASP A 280 -1.98 -5.12 -5.90
C ASP A 280 -2.32 -4.02 -6.93
N THR A 281 -3.01 -4.41 -8.01
CA THR A 281 -3.42 -3.50 -9.07
C THR A 281 -4.93 -3.52 -9.25
N ILE A 282 -5.55 -2.35 -9.40
CA ILE A 282 -6.95 -2.25 -9.83
C ILE A 282 -7.03 -1.51 -11.16
N LEU A 283 -7.71 -2.10 -12.13
CA LEU A 283 -8.07 -1.50 -13.40
C LEU A 283 -9.59 -1.34 -13.45
N TYR A 284 -10.10 -0.15 -13.76
CA TYR A 284 -11.54 0.11 -13.72
C TYR A 284 -11.98 1.12 -14.76
N THR A 285 -13.21 0.96 -15.24
CA THR A 285 -13.78 1.73 -16.34
C THR A 285 -15.24 2.03 -16.05
N PHE A 286 -15.74 3.12 -16.61
CA PHE A 286 -17.16 3.46 -16.55
C PHE A 286 -17.65 4.08 -17.85
N GLY A 287 -18.94 3.93 -18.14
CA GLY A 287 -19.52 4.34 -19.41
C GLY A 287 -21.04 4.20 -19.46
N PRO A 288 -21.69 4.72 -20.51
CA PRO A 288 -23.15 4.73 -20.62
C PRO A 288 -23.75 3.36 -20.94
N SER A 289 -22.98 2.45 -21.55
CA SER A 289 -23.39 1.09 -21.90
C SER A 289 -22.45 0.07 -21.26
N LEU A 290 -23.02 -1.05 -20.82
CA LEU A 290 -22.26 -2.16 -20.24
C LEU A 290 -21.28 -2.76 -21.26
N ASP A 291 -21.71 -2.96 -22.50
CA ASP A 291 -20.88 -3.58 -23.54
C ASP A 291 -19.64 -2.73 -23.84
N THR A 292 -19.81 -1.41 -23.91
CA THR A 292 -18.69 -0.47 -24.06
C THR A 292 -17.74 -0.54 -22.87
N VAL A 293 -18.27 -0.61 -21.64
CA VAL A 293 -17.46 -0.72 -20.43
C VAL A 293 -16.64 -2.01 -20.42
N LEU A 294 -17.27 -3.15 -20.72
CA LEU A 294 -16.59 -4.45 -20.73
C LEU A 294 -15.57 -4.55 -21.88
N SER A 295 -15.90 -4.03 -23.07
CA SER A 295 -14.97 -3.98 -24.21
C SER A 295 -13.73 -3.11 -23.91
N ASN A 296 -13.94 -1.92 -23.33
CA ASN A 296 -12.84 -1.02 -22.96
C ASN A 296 -11.99 -1.64 -21.84
N LEU A 297 -12.64 -2.26 -20.86
CA LEU A 297 -11.96 -2.94 -19.76
C LEU A 297 -11.14 -4.14 -20.26
N GLN A 298 -11.69 -4.96 -21.16
CA GLN A 298 -10.98 -6.08 -21.78
C GLN A 298 -9.77 -5.60 -22.59
N THR A 299 -9.95 -4.56 -23.42
CA THR A 299 -8.87 -3.97 -24.22
C THR A 299 -7.72 -3.48 -23.33
N SER A 300 -8.08 -2.76 -22.27
CA SER A 300 -7.11 -2.22 -21.31
C SER A 300 -6.46 -3.36 -20.49
N PHE A 301 -7.23 -4.38 -20.11
CA PHE A 301 -6.71 -5.54 -19.39
C PHE A 301 -5.74 -6.36 -20.24
N ASN A 302 -6.00 -6.51 -21.54
CA ASN A 302 -5.06 -7.14 -22.47
C ASN A 302 -3.75 -6.36 -22.56
N ALA A 303 -3.81 -5.04 -22.71
CA ALA A 303 -2.63 -4.18 -22.77
C ALA A 303 -1.80 -4.24 -21.47
N ILE A 304 -2.46 -4.29 -20.32
CA ILE A 304 -1.82 -4.48 -19.01
C ILE A 304 -1.17 -5.87 -18.89
N GLN A 305 -1.86 -6.93 -19.31
CA GLN A 305 -1.30 -8.29 -19.33
C GLN A 305 -0.06 -8.39 -20.24
N HIS A 306 -0.08 -7.76 -21.43
CA HIS A 306 1.10 -7.66 -22.30
C HIS A 306 2.24 -6.91 -21.61
N SER A 307 1.94 -5.83 -20.89
CA SER A 307 2.93 -5.08 -20.12
C SER A 307 3.56 -5.93 -18.99
N PHE A 308 2.76 -6.71 -18.27
CA PHE A 308 3.26 -7.66 -17.27
C PHE A 308 4.14 -8.75 -17.90
N ARG A 309 3.73 -9.32 -19.05
CA ARG A 309 4.56 -10.29 -19.79
C ARG A 309 5.89 -9.69 -20.24
N GLY A 310 5.89 -8.45 -20.72
CA GLY A 310 7.12 -7.72 -21.07
C GLY A 310 8.05 -7.46 -19.87
N LEU A 311 7.48 -7.39 -18.66
CA LEU A 311 8.20 -7.34 -17.38
C LEU A 311 8.45 -8.73 -16.77
N GLN A 312 8.15 -9.82 -17.48
CA GLN A 312 8.26 -11.19 -16.95
C GLN A 312 7.50 -11.41 -15.61
N LEU A 313 6.42 -10.66 -15.39
CA LEU A 313 5.52 -10.83 -14.26
C LEU A 313 4.35 -11.72 -14.67
N LEU A 314 4.03 -12.69 -13.81
CA LEU A 314 2.97 -13.67 -14.07
C LEU A 314 1.66 -13.24 -13.40
N LEU A 315 0.59 -13.19 -14.18
CA LEU A 315 -0.77 -12.97 -13.67
C LEU A 315 -1.22 -14.19 -12.86
N ASN A 316 -1.79 -13.96 -11.69
CA ASN A 316 -2.50 -14.99 -10.95
C ASN A 316 -3.98 -15.00 -11.34
N ALA A 317 -4.33 -15.74 -12.38
CA ALA A 317 -5.71 -15.81 -12.88
C ALA A 317 -6.71 -16.25 -11.80
N SER A 318 -6.32 -17.17 -10.90
CA SER A 318 -7.20 -17.66 -9.83
C SER A 318 -7.54 -16.61 -8.77
N LYS A 319 -6.69 -15.59 -8.59
CA LYS A 319 -6.91 -14.50 -7.62
C LYS A 319 -7.30 -13.18 -8.27
N THR A 320 -7.10 -13.06 -9.57
CA THR A 320 -7.59 -11.94 -10.35
C THR A 320 -9.10 -12.06 -10.49
N LYS A 321 -9.85 -11.03 -10.09
CA LYS A 321 -11.31 -11.05 -10.04
C LYS A 321 -11.91 -9.84 -10.74
N CYS A 322 -13.06 -10.03 -11.37
CA CYS A 322 -13.86 -8.95 -11.94
C CYS A 322 -15.02 -8.60 -11.00
N MET A 323 -15.39 -7.33 -10.92
CA MET A 323 -16.57 -6.87 -10.18
C MET A 323 -17.32 -5.82 -10.99
N LEU A 324 -18.63 -6.01 -11.10
CA LEU A 324 -19.54 -5.01 -11.67
C LEU A 324 -20.21 -4.24 -10.54
N PHE A 325 -19.96 -2.93 -10.46
CA PHE A 325 -20.61 -2.09 -9.47
C PHE A 325 -22.00 -1.69 -9.95
N ASN A 326 -23.03 -2.03 -9.18
CA ASN A 326 -24.42 -1.73 -9.51
C ASN A 326 -25.22 -1.30 -8.27
N ARG A 327 -26.12 -0.34 -8.44
CA ARG A 327 -27.10 0.07 -7.41
C ARG A 327 -28.50 0.30 -7.95
N SER A 328 -28.60 0.77 -9.19
CA SER A 328 -29.86 1.29 -9.75
C SER A 328 -30.23 0.73 -11.12
N LEU A 329 -29.31 0.02 -11.77
CA LEU A 329 -29.53 -0.58 -13.08
C LEU A 329 -29.85 -2.07 -12.88
N PRO A 330 -30.78 -2.65 -13.66
CA PRO A 330 -31.03 -4.09 -13.61
C PRO A 330 -29.71 -4.84 -13.72
N ALA A 331 -29.52 -5.86 -12.87
CA ALA A 331 -28.38 -6.74 -13.04
C ALA A 331 -28.46 -7.33 -14.46
N PRO A 332 -27.44 -7.15 -15.30
CA PRO A 332 -27.46 -7.69 -16.65
C PRO A 332 -27.56 -9.21 -16.59
N ALA A 333 -28.38 -9.81 -17.46
CA ALA A 333 -28.68 -11.24 -17.45
C ALA A 333 -27.45 -12.12 -17.76
N CYS A 334 -26.45 -11.58 -18.49
CA CYS A 334 -25.16 -12.21 -18.71
C CYS A 334 -24.16 -11.16 -19.24
N PRO A 335 -23.22 -10.64 -18.42
CA PRO A 335 -22.15 -9.79 -18.95
C PRO A 335 -21.20 -10.64 -19.82
N THR A 336 -20.70 -10.09 -20.92
CA THR A 336 -19.57 -10.69 -21.66
C THR A 336 -18.42 -10.92 -20.70
N SER A 337 -17.96 -12.17 -20.60
CA SER A 337 -16.89 -12.53 -19.67
C SER A 337 -15.58 -11.83 -20.05
N ILE A 338 -14.92 -11.20 -19.07
CA ILE A 338 -13.55 -10.73 -19.24
C ILE A 338 -12.62 -11.95 -19.19
N THR A 339 -11.77 -12.07 -20.20
CA THR A 339 -10.84 -13.20 -20.35
C THR A 339 -9.39 -12.76 -20.17
N THR A 340 -8.56 -13.69 -19.72
CA THR A 340 -7.10 -13.58 -19.74
C THR A 340 -6.57 -13.79 -21.16
N LEU A 341 -5.32 -13.38 -21.42
CA LEU A 341 -4.65 -13.65 -22.71
C LEU A 341 -4.51 -15.15 -23.01
N ASP A 342 -4.58 -16.00 -21.99
CA ASP A 342 -4.54 -17.46 -22.11
C ASP A 342 -5.94 -18.07 -22.33
N GLY A 343 -6.97 -17.25 -22.51
CA GLY A 343 -8.35 -17.66 -22.79
C GLY A 343 -9.16 -18.11 -21.57
N SER A 344 -8.60 -18.00 -20.36
CA SER A 344 -9.35 -18.31 -19.13
C SER A 344 -10.27 -17.16 -18.73
N ASP A 345 -11.53 -17.46 -18.44
CA ASP A 345 -12.52 -16.51 -17.92
C ASP A 345 -12.17 -16.04 -16.50
N LEU A 346 -12.34 -14.74 -16.24
CA LEU A 346 -12.25 -14.19 -14.89
C LEU A 346 -13.54 -14.44 -14.11
N GLU A 347 -13.40 -14.85 -12.86
CA GLU A 347 -14.53 -14.97 -11.94
C GLU A 347 -15.09 -13.57 -11.61
N TYR A 348 -16.40 -13.40 -11.80
CA TYR A 348 -17.15 -12.24 -11.33
C TYR A 348 -17.55 -12.43 -9.88
N VAL A 349 -17.21 -11.45 -9.05
CA VAL A 349 -17.49 -11.49 -7.61
C VAL A 349 -18.32 -10.28 -7.18
N ASP A 350 -19.25 -10.52 -6.26
CA ASP A 350 -20.01 -9.45 -5.61
C ASP A 350 -19.24 -8.80 -4.45
N VAL A 351 -18.22 -9.49 -3.94
CA VAL A 351 -17.43 -9.04 -2.79
C VAL A 351 -15.94 -9.33 -3.02
N TYR A 352 -15.09 -8.34 -2.79
CA TYR A 352 -13.63 -8.47 -2.91
C TYR A 352 -12.90 -7.70 -1.82
N LYS A 353 -11.78 -8.23 -1.33
CA LYS A 353 -10.96 -7.55 -0.32
C LYS A 353 -9.84 -6.76 -1.00
N TYR A 354 -10.05 -5.46 -1.16
CA TYR A 354 -9.08 -4.55 -1.78
C TYR A 354 -8.34 -3.72 -0.71
N LEU A 355 -7.01 -3.80 -0.70
CA LEU A 355 -6.12 -3.05 0.21
C LEU A 355 -6.54 -3.08 1.69
N GLY A 356 -7.05 -4.23 2.14
CA GLY A 356 -7.46 -4.46 3.52
C GLY A 356 -8.93 -4.15 3.84
N VAL A 357 -9.69 -3.56 2.91
CA VAL A 357 -11.12 -3.25 3.05
C VAL A 357 -11.94 -4.18 2.16
N TRP A 358 -13.09 -4.65 2.68
CA TRP A 358 -14.00 -5.50 1.91
C TRP A 358 -14.98 -4.60 1.16
N LEU A 359 -14.93 -4.63 -0.16
CA LEU A 359 -15.83 -3.91 -1.05
C LEU A 359 -16.89 -4.87 -1.55
N ASP A 360 -18.15 -4.43 -1.55
CA ASP A 360 -19.24 -5.12 -2.23
C ASP A 360 -19.66 -4.34 -3.47
N CYS A 361 -20.28 -5.01 -4.45
CA CYS A 361 -20.73 -4.42 -5.72
C CYS A 361 -21.71 -3.23 -5.52
N LYS A 362 -22.36 -3.14 -4.37
CA LYS A 362 -23.25 -2.03 -3.97
C LYS A 362 -22.56 -0.99 -3.08
N LEU A 363 -21.28 -1.16 -2.73
CA LEU A 363 -20.54 -0.28 -1.81
C LEU A 363 -21.33 -0.01 -0.51
N SER A 364 -21.95 -1.05 0.06
CA SER A 364 -22.69 -0.98 1.32
C SER A 364 -21.79 -1.14 2.55
N PHE A 365 -20.61 -1.75 2.38
CA PHE A 365 -19.64 -2.13 3.41
C PHE A 365 -20.20 -3.12 4.46
N GLN A 366 -21.33 -3.77 4.18
CA GLN A 366 -21.97 -4.71 5.09
C GLN A 366 -21.05 -5.88 5.46
N THR A 367 -20.32 -6.42 4.48
CA THR A 367 -19.35 -7.50 4.68
C THR A 367 -18.14 -7.02 5.47
N HIS A 368 -17.62 -5.83 5.16
CA HIS A 368 -16.48 -5.25 5.89
C HIS A 368 -16.77 -5.10 7.38
N ILE A 369 -17.92 -4.50 7.71
CA ILE A 369 -18.31 -4.24 9.09
C ILE A 369 -18.54 -5.54 9.85
N LYS A 370 -19.16 -6.57 9.23
CA LYS A 370 -19.29 -7.92 9.83
C LYS A 370 -17.93 -8.53 10.15
N HIS A 371 -16.96 -8.45 9.22
CA HIS A 371 -15.61 -8.95 9.44
C HIS A 371 -14.88 -8.19 10.56
N LEU A 372 -14.98 -6.86 10.59
CA LEU A 372 -14.42 -6.04 11.67
C LEU A 372 -15.00 -6.43 13.03
N GLN A 373 -16.33 -6.56 13.13
CA GLN A 373 -16.99 -7.00 14.36
C GLN A 373 -16.48 -8.38 14.82
N SER A 374 -16.42 -9.36 13.91
CA SER A 374 -15.94 -10.72 14.23
C SER A 374 -14.48 -10.69 14.70
N LYS A 375 -13.62 -9.96 13.99
CA LYS A 375 -12.20 -9.80 14.33
C LYS A 375 -12.02 -9.16 15.71
N ILE A 376 -12.76 -8.10 16.01
CA ILE A 376 -12.68 -7.41 17.30
C ILE A 376 -13.23 -8.29 18.42
N LYS A 377 -14.39 -8.95 18.22
CA LYS A 377 -14.96 -9.87 19.22
C LYS A 377 -13.97 -10.98 19.59
N SER A 378 -13.31 -11.58 18.61
CA SER A 378 -12.27 -12.59 18.84
C SER A 378 -11.10 -12.02 19.66
N ARG A 379 -10.59 -10.83 19.28
CA ARG A 379 -9.47 -10.17 19.96
C ARG A 379 -9.80 -9.70 21.38
N VAL A 380 -11.04 -9.27 21.62
CA VAL A 380 -11.52 -8.80 22.92
C VAL A 380 -11.87 -9.98 23.83
N GLY A 381 -12.31 -11.11 23.27
CA GLY A 381 -12.73 -12.29 24.02
C GLY A 381 -11.63 -12.88 24.92
N PHE A 382 -10.40 -13.03 24.41
CA PHE A 382 -9.28 -13.57 25.20
C PHE A 382 -8.91 -12.70 26.41
N PRO A 383 -8.69 -11.37 26.26
CA PRO A 383 -8.46 -10.47 27.38
C PRO A 383 -9.60 -10.53 28.42
N PHE A 384 -10.86 -10.57 27.97
CA PHE A 384 -12.00 -10.64 28.88
C PHE A 384 -12.02 -11.88 29.76
N ARG A 385 -11.68 -13.06 29.21
CA ARG A 385 -11.59 -14.31 29.98
C ARG A 385 -10.50 -14.24 31.04
N ASN A 386 -9.43 -13.49 30.76
CA ASN A 386 -8.28 -13.32 31.64
C ASN A 386 -8.27 -11.95 32.34
N LYS A 387 -9.43 -11.31 32.51
CA LYS A 387 -9.52 -9.91 32.98
C LYS A 387 -8.95 -9.66 34.37
N ALA A 388 -8.79 -10.71 35.19
CA ALA A 388 -8.18 -10.62 36.52
C ALA A 388 -6.66 -10.47 36.46
N SER A 389 -6.04 -10.97 35.39
CA SER A 389 -4.57 -11.00 35.21
C SER A 389 -3.98 -9.66 34.75
N PHE A 390 -4.80 -8.64 34.52
CA PHE A 390 -4.35 -7.36 33.98
C PHE A 390 -4.69 -6.20 34.91
N THR A 391 -3.71 -5.34 35.16
CA THR A 391 -3.93 -4.03 35.79
C THR A 391 -4.76 -3.13 34.88
N HIS A 392 -5.40 -2.09 35.44
CA HIS A 392 -6.19 -1.15 34.63
C HIS A 392 -5.35 -0.51 33.51
N ALA A 393 -4.12 -0.09 33.82
CA ALA A 393 -3.19 0.46 32.83
C ALA A 393 -2.86 -0.55 31.72
N ALA A 394 -2.58 -1.81 32.06
CA ALA A 394 -2.32 -2.85 31.07
C ALA A 394 -3.53 -3.09 30.15
N LYS A 395 -4.76 -3.08 30.68
CA LYS A 395 -5.98 -3.21 29.88
C LYS A 395 -6.14 -2.05 28.91
N LEU A 396 -5.92 -0.82 29.39
CA LEU A 396 -6.00 0.39 28.58
C LEU A 396 -5.01 0.30 27.41
N THR A 397 -3.76 -0.06 27.69
CA THR A 397 -2.70 -0.25 26.68
C THR A 397 -3.06 -1.36 25.70
N LEU A 398 -3.56 -2.50 26.17
CA LEU A 398 -3.94 -3.62 25.32
C LEU A 398 -5.03 -3.21 24.32
N VAL A 399 -6.09 -2.55 24.77
CA VAL A 399 -7.16 -2.08 23.88
C VAL A 399 -6.65 -1.01 22.91
N LYS A 400 -5.87 -0.03 23.40
CA LYS A 400 -5.28 1.02 22.56
C LYS A 400 -4.38 0.49 21.45
N LEU A 401 -3.58 -0.54 21.73
CA LEU A 401 -2.58 -1.04 20.77
C LEU A 401 -3.11 -2.19 19.89
N THR A 402 -4.16 -2.90 20.30
CA THR A 402 -4.63 -4.10 19.57
C THR A 402 -6.04 -3.98 18.99
N ILE A 403 -6.90 -3.11 19.53
CA ILE A 403 -8.29 -2.95 19.09
C ILE A 403 -8.49 -1.66 18.31
N LEU A 404 -8.05 -0.51 18.85
CA LEU A 404 -8.22 0.77 18.15
C LEU A 404 -7.61 0.76 16.75
N PRO A 405 -6.40 0.22 16.49
CA PRO A 405 -5.82 0.22 15.14
C PRO A 405 -6.64 -0.61 14.14
N ILE A 406 -7.36 -1.65 14.61
CA ILE A 406 -8.27 -2.44 13.75
C ILE A 406 -9.49 -1.61 13.34
N LEU A 407 -10.00 -0.78 14.25
CA LEU A 407 -11.10 0.13 13.98
C LEU A 407 -10.66 1.31 13.11
N ASP A 408 -9.52 1.93 13.43
CA ASP A 408 -9.02 3.13 12.75
C ASP A 408 -8.54 2.81 11.32
N PHE A 409 -8.08 1.59 11.03
CA PHE A 409 -7.67 1.22 9.68
C PHE A 409 -8.86 1.22 8.69
N GLY A 410 -8.82 2.09 7.70
CA GLY A 410 -9.86 2.18 6.65
C GLY A 410 -11.13 2.90 7.08
N ASP A 411 -11.13 3.57 8.22
CA ASP A 411 -12.32 4.19 8.81
C ASP A 411 -12.87 5.38 8.01
N VAL A 412 -12.00 6.12 7.34
CA VAL A 412 -12.32 7.13 6.34
C VAL A 412 -12.99 6.56 5.09
N ILE A 413 -12.77 5.27 4.78
CA ILE A 413 -13.41 4.58 3.66
C ILE A 413 -14.80 4.11 4.08
N TYR A 414 -14.87 3.28 5.13
CA TYR A 414 -16.15 2.69 5.52
C TYR A 414 -17.07 3.67 6.27
N LYS A 415 -16.63 4.92 6.55
CA LYS A 415 -17.51 6.04 6.98
C LYS A 415 -18.71 6.24 6.07
N MET A 416 -18.61 5.82 4.82
CA MET A 416 -19.66 5.89 3.80
C MET A 416 -20.79 4.88 4.02
N ALA A 417 -20.59 3.91 4.91
CA ALA A 417 -21.62 2.98 5.35
C ALA A 417 -22.78 3.70 6.06
N SER A 418 -23.95 3.07 6.10
CA SER A 418 -25.10 3.64 6.82
C SER A 418 -24.85 3.73 8.33
N ASN A 419 -25.45 4.73 8.98
CA ASN A 419 -25.34 4.90 10.44
C ASN A 419 -25.81 3.67 11.21
N THR A 420 -26.86 2.99 10.72
CA THR A 420 -27.36 1.72 11.29
C THR A 420 -26.33 0.60 11.22
N LEU A 421 -25.47 0.60 10.20
CA LEU A 421 -24.40 -0.38 10.08
C LEU A 421 -23.19 0.02 10.94
N LEU A 422 -22.82 1.30 10.94
CA LEU A 422 -21.73 1.82 11.76
C LEU A 422 -21.99 1.66 13.27
N SER A 423 -23.24 1.80 13.73
CA SER A 423 -23.61 1.62 15.13
C SER A 423 -23.36 0.19 15.64
N LYS A 424 -23.29 -0.79 14.74
CA LYS A 424 -22.90 -2.17 15.08
C LYS A 424 -21.45 -2.25 15.58
N LEU A 425 -20.57 -1.34 15.16
CA LEU A 425 -19.20 -1.24 15.67
C LEU A 425 -19.14 -0.64 17.08
N ASP A 426 -20.08 0.25 17.43
CA ASP A 426 -20.12 0.86 18.76
C ASP A 426 -20.29 -0.21 19.84
N ALA A 427 -21.11 -1.25 19.60
CA ALA A 427 -21.29 -2.35 20.53
C ALA A 427 -19.98 -3.09 20.88
N VAL A 428 -19.11 -3.36 19.88
CA VAL A 428 -17.83 -4.04 20.13
C VAL A 428 -16.80 -3.09 20.76
N TYR A 429 -16.87 -1.79 20.42
CA TYR A 429 -16.06 -0.76 21.05
C TYR A 429 -16.41 -0.56 22.52
N HIS A 430 -17.70 -0.49 22.86
CA HIS A 430 -18.19 -0.43 24.24
C HIS A 430 -17.79 -1.68 25.01
N SER A 431 -17.86 -2.86 24.39
CA SER A 431 -17.33 -4.08 25.02
C SER A 431 -15.85 -3.92 25.37
N ALA A 432 -15.03 -3.42 24.45
CA ALA A 432 -13.61 -3.19 24.71
C ALA A 432 -13.38 -2.13 25.81
N ILE A 433 -14.20 -1.08 25.91
CA ILE A 433 -14.11 -0.11 27.00
C ILE A 433 -14.50 -0.74 28.34
N ARG A 434 -15.58 -1.53 28.37
CA ARG A 434 -16.05 -2.24 29.57
C ARG A 434 -15.02 -3.23 30.11
N PHE A 435 -14.20 -3.82 29.25
CA PHE A 435 -13.05 -4.62 29.67
C PHE A 435 -12.12 -3.82 30.59
N VAL A 436 -11.81 -2.59 30.18
CA VAL A 436 -10.88 -1.67 30.85
C VAL A 436 -11.50 -1.13 32.14
N THR A 437 -12.73 -0.62 32.06
CA THR A 437 -13.38 0.11 33.15
C THR A 437 -14.07 -0.80 34.17
N LYS A 438 -14.39 -2.05 33.81
CA LYS A 438 -15.27 -2.95 34.57
C LYS A 438 -16.69 -2.39 34.79
N ALA A 439 -17.11 -1.43 33.97
CA ALA A 439 -18.42 -0.78 34.10
C ALA A 439 -19.59 -1.75 33.81
N PRO A 440 -20.68 -1.74 34.61
CA PRO A 440 -21.87 -2.57 34.41
C PRO A 440 -22.52 -2.37 33.04
N TYR A 441 -23.13 -3.40 32.45
CA TYR A 441 -23.75 -3.32 31.11
C TYR A 441 -24.78 -2.19 30.92
N THR A 442 -25.39 -1.72 32.02
CA THR A 442 -26.35 -0.61 32.04
C THR A 442 -25.71 0.78 32.00
N THR A 443 -24.40 0.91 32.22
CA THR A 443 -23.70 2.21 32.18
C THR A 443 -23.86 2.87 30.82
N HIS A 444 -24.25 4.15 30.83
CA HIS A 444 -24.45 4.94 29.63
C HIS A 444 -23.12 5.12 28.87
N HIS A 445 -23.18 5.17 27.54
CA HIS A 445 -21.98 5.18 26.71
C HIS A 445 -21.13 6.47 26.89
N CYS A 446 -21.75 7.61 27.21
CA CYS A 446 -21.01 8.83 27.51
C CYS A 446 -20.11 8.67 28.74
N ASP A 447 -20.60 7.99 29.79
CA ASP A 447 -19.82 7.74 31.00
C ASP A 447 -18.66 6.78 30.71
N LEU A 448 -18.89 5.78 29.85
CA LEU A 448 -17.82 4.89 29.39
C LEU A 448 -16.69 5.66 28.71
N TYR A 449 -17.03 6.61 27.83
CA TYR A 449 -16.07 7.46 27.12
C TYR A 449 -15.29 8.34 28.09
N ALA A 450 -15.97 8.95 29.06
CA ALA A 450 -15.35 9.79 30.09
C ALA A 450 -14.35 9.00 30.94
N LEU A 451 -14.69 7.77 31.35
CA LEU A 451 -13.84 6.92 32.19
C LEU A 451 -12.49 6.56 31.53
N VAL A 452 -12.44 6.41 30.22
CA VAL A 452 -11.19 6.09 29.48
C VAL A 452 -10.57 7.31 28.81
N GLY A 453 -11.26 8.45 28.80
CA GLY A 453 -10.84 9.66 28.09
C GLY A 453 -10.80 9.47 26.58
N TRP A 454 -11.65 8.62 25.99
CA TRP A 454 -11.67 8.36 24.55
C TRP A 454 -12.94 8.91 23.91
N PRO A 455 -12.85 9.48 22.69
CA PRO A 455 -14.03 9.89 21.95
C PRO A 455 -14.86 8.68 21.47
N SER A 456 -16.10 8.94 21.07
CA SER A 456 -16.93 7.96 20.35
C SER A 456 -16.29 7.59 19.01
N LEU A 457 -16.64 6.41 18.46
CA LEU A 457 -16.12 6.02 17.13
C LEU A 457 -16.56 6.99 16.04
N HIS A 458 -17.75 7.58 16.15
CA HIS A 458 -18.20 8.61 15.22
C HIS A 458 -17.21 9.80 15.20
N ILE A 459 -16.87 10.33 16.38
CA ILE A 459 -15.94 11.46 16.50
C ILE A 459 -14.56 11.06 15.97
N ARG A 460 -14.04 9.87 16.32
CA ARG A 460 -12.75 9.39 15.80
C ARG A 460 -12.70 9.39 14.27
N ARG A 461 -13.71 8.76 13.64
CA ARG A 461 -13.83 8.70 12.18
C ARG A 461 -13.92 10.08 11.55
N GLN A 462 -14.71 10.97 12.16
CA GLN A 462 -14.84 12.35 11.69
C GLN A 462 -13.51 13.10 11.81
N THR A 463 -12.74 12.91 12.89
CA THR A 463 -11.41 13.50 13.03
C THR A 463 -10.45 13.00 11.95
N HIS A 464 -10.35 11.69 11.72
CA HIS A 464 -9.49 11.15 10.66
C HIS A 464 -9.92 11.62 9.27
N TRP A 465 -11.23 11.68 9.01
CA TRP A 465 -11.79 12.22 7.77
C TRP A 465 -11.37 13.67 7.53
N LEU A 466 -11.55 14.55 8.53
CA LEU A 466 -11.15 15.95 8.46
C LEU A 466 -9.63 16.10 8.30
N GLN A 467 -8.83 15.22 8.92
CA GLN A 467 -7.38 15.19 8.72
C GLN A 467 -7.00 14.83 7.28
N VAL A 468 -7.72 13.92 6.62
CA VAL A 468 -7.50 13.61 5.21
C VAL A 468 -7.79 14.83 4.35
N ILE A 469 -8.92 15.50 4.56
CA ILE A 469 -9.30 16.72 3.82
C ILE A 469 -8.24 17.81 4.00
N TYR A 470 -7.85 18.07 5.25
CA TYR A 470 -6.83 19.06 5.58
C TYR A 470 -5.48 18.77 4.91
N LYS A 471 -5.05 17.50 4.92
CA LYS A 471 -3.82 17.07 4.22
C LYS A 471 -3.94 17.24 2.71
N SER A 472 -5.09 16.93 2.11
CA SER A 472 -5.35 17.16 0.68
C SER A 472 -5.27 18.63 0.31
N MET A 473 -5.83 19.52 1.14
CA MET A 473 -5.72 20.97 0.93
C MET A 473 -4.26 21.45 0.99
N LEU A 474 -3.47 20.93 1.94
CA LEU A 474 -2.05 21.24 2.08
C LEU A 474 -1.14 20.61 1.01
N GLY A 475 -1.67 19.84 0.06
CA GLY A 475 -0.86 19.08 -0.90
C GLY A 475 0.00 17.99 -0.24
N LYS A 476 -0.33 17.59 1.00
CA LYS A 476 0.34 16.51 1.75
C LYS A 476 -0.34 15.15 1.56
N ALA A 477 -1.44 15.10 0.80
CA ALA A 477 -2.04 13.87 0.31
C ALA A 477 -1.63 13.65 -1.16
N PRO A 478 -1.81 12.43 -1.70
CA PRO A 478 -1.46 12.14 -3.09
C PRO A 478 -2.13 13.10 -4.07
N PRO A 479 -1.48 13.46 -5.20
CA PRO A 479 -2.01 14.44 -6.15
C PRO A 479 -3.44 14.14 -6.63
N TYR A 480 -3.77 12.87 -6.82
CA TYR A 480 -5.09 12.42 -7.26
C TYR A 480 -6.22 12.64 -6.23
N LEU A 481 -5.91 12.81 -4.93
CA LEU A 481 -6.89 13.20 -3.92
C LEU A 481 -6.91 14.71 -3.72
N SER A 482 -5.73 15.33 -3.72
CA SER A 482 -5.59 16.78 -3.59
C SER A 482 -6.33 17.50 -4.73
N SER A 483 -6.32 16.94 -5.95
CA SER A 483 -7.07 17.48 -7.09
C SER A 483 -8.60 17.39 -6.96
N LEU A 484 -9.13 16.59 -6.03
CA LEU A 484 -10.58 16.47 -5.79
C LEU A 484 -11.11 17.54 -4.83
N VAL A 485 -10.22 18.33 -4.23
CA VAL A 485 -10.55 19.35 -3.23
C VAL A 485 -10.13 20.72 -3.76
N THR A 486 -11.11 21.52 -4.19
CA THR A 486 -10.85 22.85 -4.75
C THR A 486 -11.23 23.94 -3.76
N MET A 487 -10.27 24.80 -3.39
CA MET A 487 -10.53 25.97 -2.57
C MET A 487 -11.37 26.99 -3.34
N ALA A 488 -12.42 27.52 -2.72
CA ALA A 488 -13.24 28.56 -3.30
C ALA A 488 -12.51 29.92 -3.19
N THR A 489 -12.39 30.61 -4.32
CA THR A 489 -11.92 32.00 -4.38
C THR A 489 -13.12 32.95 -4.44
N PRO A 490 -13.47 33.64 -3.34
CA PRO A 490 -14.63 34.52 -3.34
C PRO A 490 -14.38 35.73 -4.24
N ILE A 491 -15.23 35.94 -5.24
CA ILE A 491 -15.16 37.08 -6.19
C ILE A 491 -15.53 38.41 -5.49
N ARG A 492 -16.25 38.33 -4.36
CA ARG A 492 -16.70 39.51 -3.59
C ARG A 492 -16.30 39.38 -2.11
N SER A 493 -15.74 40.45 -1.55
CA SER A 493 -15.41 40.54 -0.14
C SER A 493 -16.70 40.56 0.70
N THR A 494 -16.94 39.49 1.44
CA THR A 494 -18.13 39.29 2.29
C THR A 494 -17.67 38.77 3.65
N ARG A 495 -18.50 38.81 4.70
CA ARG A 495 -18.08 38.21 6.00
C ARG A 495 -17.70 36.73 5.88
N SER A 496 -18.27 36.00 4.92
CA SER A 496 -17.91 34.62 4.56
C SER A 496 -16.61 34.47 3.76
N SER A 497 -16.08 35.55 3.16
CA SER A 497 -14.81 35.50 2.42
C SER A 497 -13.57 35.38 3.32
N ARG A 498 -13.76 35.42 4.64
CA ARG A 498 -12.71 35.21 5.65
C ARG A 498 -12.50 33.72 5.99
N CYS A 499 -13.44 32.85 5.61
CA CYS A 499 -13.34 31.41 5.87
C CYS A 499 -12.81 30.67 4.64
N ILE A 500 -11.91 29.72 4.86
CA ILE A 500 -11.37 28.88 3.78
C ILE A 500 -12.41 27.82 3.45
N SER A 501 -13.18 28.05 2.39
CA SER A 501 -14.25 27.15 1.95
C SER A 501 -13.82 26.35 0.72
N LEU A 502 -14.45 25.20 0.53
CA LEU A 502 -14.27 24.32 -0.62
C LEU A 502 -15.47 24.45 -1.56
N ILE A 503 -15.20 24.33 -2.86
CA ILE A 503 -16.25 24.27 -3.88
C ILE A 503 -16.96 22.92 -3.74
N ILE A 504 -18.28 22.95 -3.55
CA ILE A 504 -19.10 21.74 -3.47
C ILE A 504 -19.51 21.34 -4.90
N PRO A 505 -19.06 20.19 -5.43
CA PRO A 505 -19.47 19.71 -6.74
C PRO A 505 -20.96 19.32 -6.75
N LYS A 506 -21.55 19.20 -7.94
CA LYS A 506 -22.93 18.73 -8.09
C LYS A 506 -22.99 17.22 -7.83
N ALA A 507 -23.99 16.78 -7.07
CA ALA A 507 -24.38 15.38 -6.91
C ALA A 507 -25.88 15.24 -7.23
N ASN A 508 -26.24 14.26 -8.06
CA ASN A 508 -27.61 14.05 -8.54
C ASN A 508 -28.44 13.17 -7.60
N THR A 509 -27.78 12.31 -6.82
CA THR A 509 -28.40 11.32 -5.95
C THR A 509 -27.85 11.40 -4.53
N SER A 510 -28.58 10.82 -3.56
CA SER A 510 -28.08 10.69 -2.18
C SER A 510 -26.80 9.84 -2.11
N PHE A 511 -26.64 8.88 -3.02
CA PHE A 511 -25.43 8.07 -3.11
C PHE A 511 -24.24 8.87 -3.66
N GLY A 512 -24.45 9.71 -4.67
CA GLY A 512 -23.40 10.60 -5.20
C GLY A 512 -22.82 11.55 -4.15
N ARG A 513 -23.64 11.94 -3.15
CA ARG A 513 -23.18 12.76 -2.02
C ARG A 513 -22.16 12.04 -1.13
N LEU A 514 -22.02 10.72 -1.23
CA LEU A 514 -20.99 9.96 -0.52
C LEU A 514 -19.62 10.03 -1.21
N SER A 515 -19.53 10.52 -2.45
CA SER A 515 -18.23 10.71 -3.12
C SER A 515 -17.33 11.62 -2.29
N PHE A 516 -16.02 11.32 -2.27
CA PHE A 516 -15.05 12.09 -1.50
C PHE A 516 -15.13 13.58 -1.85
N GLN A 517 -15.10 13.92 -3.15
CA GLN A 517 -15.16 15.31 -3.61
C GLN A 517 -16.38 16.09 -3.10
N TYR A 518 -17.54 15.44 -2.95
CA TYR A 518 -18.75 16.08 -2.43
C TYR A 518 -18.73 16.15 -0.91
N SER A 519 -18.61 14.99 -0.25
CA SER A 519 -18.71 14.88 1.21
C SER A 519 -17.58 15.64 1.91
N ALA A 520 -16.37 15.65 1.35
CA ALA A 520 -15.26 16.43 1.89
C ALA A 520 -15.54 17.93 1.88
N ALA A 521 -16.02 18.45 0.76
CA ALA A 521 -16.34 19.87 0.62
C ALA A 521 -17.47 20.29 1.58
N CYS A 522 -18.52 19.47 1.69
CA CYS A 522 -19.63 19.70 2.63
C CYS A 522 -19.15 19.71 4.09
N ASP A 523 -18.48 18.64 4.53
CA ASP A 523 -18.07 18.46 5.94
C ASP A 523 -17.04 19.53 6.36
N TRP A 524 -16.14 19.91 5.45
CA TRP A 524 -15.19 20.99 5.71
C TRP A 524 -15.87 22.35 5.83
N ASN A 525 -16.79 22.66 4.91
CA ASN A 525 -17.52 23.92 4.95
C ASN A 525 -18.41 24.03 6.19
N GLU A 526 -18.98 22.92 6.65
CA GLU A 526 -19.70 22.85 7.91
C GLU A 526 -18.77 23.07 9.11
N LEU A 527 -17.60 22.42 9.12
CA LEU A 527 -16.58 22.62 10.15
C LEU A 527 -16.17 24.10 10.25
N GLN A 528 -15.91 24.75 9.12
CA GLN A 528 -15.52 26.16 9.06
C GLN A 528 -16.61 27.08 9.61
N LYS A 529 -17.89 26.81 9.30
CA LYS A 529 -19.02 27.55 9.88
C LYS A 529 -19.10 27.39 11.40
N SER A 530 -18.85 26.18 11.91
CA SER A 530 -18.92 25.87 13.33
C SER A 530 -17.77 26.49 14.14
N LEU A 531 -16.54 26.44 13.60
CA LEU A 531 -15.34 26.88 14.31
C LEU A 531 -14.95 28.34 14.05
N LYS A 532 -15.54 29.00 13.04
CA LYS A 532 -15.20 30.36 12.60
C LYS A 532 -13.67 30.56 12.47
N LEU A 533 -12.99 29.60 11.85
CA LEU A 533 -11.53 29.64 11.70
C LEU A 533 -11.16 30.75 10.69
N GLU A 534 -10.85 31.94 11.19
CA GLU A 534 -10.50 33.10 10.36
C GLU A 534 -9.05 33.04 9.82
N THR A 535 -8.15 32.20 10.39
CA THR A 535 -6.70 32.31 10.09
C THR A 535 -5.81 31.09 10.37
N TYR A 536 -6.33 29.94 10.82
CA TYR A 536 -5.46 28.80 11.18
C TYR A 536 -5.14 27.88 10.00
N LEU A 537 -4.29 28.34 9.08
CA LEU A 537 -3.58 27.47 8.15
C LEU A 537 -2.14 27.99 7.99
N PRO A 538 -1.11 27.11 8.00
CA PRO A 538 0.28 27.53 7.88
C PRO A 538 0.48 28.38 6.61
N HIS A 539 1.38 29.37 6.66
CA HIS A 539 1.76 30.29 5.57
C HIS A 539 1.98 29.63 4.18
N GLN A 540 2.16 28.31 4.10
CA GLN A 540 2.35 27.52 2.87
C GLN A 540 1.14 27.50 1.93
N LEU A 541 -0.08 27.77 2.39
CA LEU A 541 -1.26 27.84 1.48
C LEU A 541 -1.46 29.19 0.81
N GLN A 542 -0.87 30.27 1.32
CA GLN A 542 -1.01 31.59 0.73
C GLN A 542 -0.10 31.79 -0.50
N THR A 543 0.96 30.98 -0.63
CA THR A 543 1.94 31.11 -1.72
C THR A 543 1.67 30.20 -2.93
N SER A 544 0.67 29.31 -2.87
CA SER A 544 0.29 28.44 -4.00
C SER A 544 -0.89 28.96 -4.82
N ALA A 545 -1.32 30.20 -4.57
CA ALA A 545 -2.39 30.90 -5.29
C ALA A 545 -1.89 32.14 -6.07
N ILE A 546 -0.61 32.15 -6.47
CA ILE A 546 -0.05 33.11 -7.43
C ILE A 546 0.57 32.34 -8.58
#